data_AF-A0A093XKE7-F1
#
_entry.id   AF-A0A093XKE7-F1
#
_cell.length_a   1.000
_cell.length_b   1.000
_cell.length_c   1.000
_cell.angle_alpha   90.00
_cell.angle_beta   90.00
_cell.angle_gamma   90.00
#
_symmetry.space_group_name_H-M   'P 1'
#
loop_
_entity.id
_entity.type
_entity.pdbx_description
1 polymer ?
#
loop_
_entity_poly.entity_id
_entity_poly.type
_entity_poly.pdbx_seq_one_letter_code
_entity_poly.pdbx_strand_id
1 'polypeptide(L)'
;MVVPIHKKWEAQAACVQLLESDGVVQLVAFFENFSHGESMNFVLKPTDQFESFSKSGNYGVKLSDAKFVLPVQDEAGVGADNGFVCLDQLEYPVEHDDIIVTFDVED
;
A
#
# COMPACT_ATOMS: atom_id res chain seq x y z
N MET A 1 -21.95 -10.70 -18.91
CA MET A 1 -20.55 -10.30 -18.68
C MET A 1 -20.47 -9.84 -17.24
N VAL A 2 -19.82 -10.60 -16.36
CA VAL A 2 -19.66 -10.25 -14.94
C VAL A 2 -18.43 -9.36 -14.87
N VAL A 3 -18.60 -8.11 -14.44
CA VAL A 3 -17.48 -7.21 -14.17
C VAL A 3 -16.87 -7.66 -12.85
N PRO A 4 -15.55 -7.96 -12.77
CA PRO A 4 -14.92 -8.24 -11.50
C PRO A 4 -15.16 -7.07 -10.54
N ILE A 5 -15.71 -7.37 -9.37
CA ILE A 5 -15.77 -6.39 -8.28
C ILE A 5 -14.39 -6.45 -7.63
N HIS A 6 -13.51 -5.52 -8.00
CA HIS A 6 -12.22 -5.31 -7.35
C HIS A 6 -12.48 -4.88 -5.89
N LYS A 7 -11.72 -5.42 -4.93
CA LYS A 7 -11.81 -4.91 -3.56
C LYS A 7 -11.01 -3.62 -3.54
N LYS A 8 -11.69 -2.48 -3.54
CA LYS A 8 -11.02 -1.20 -3.33
C LYS A 8 -10.52 -1.15 -1.87
N TRP A 9 -9.22 -1.23 -1.68
CA TRP A 9 -8.60 -1.04 -0.36
C TRP A 9 -8.32 0.44 -0.19
N GLU A 10 -8.88 1.02 0.87
CA GLU A 10 -8.69 2.42 1.21
C GLU A 10 -8.11 2.48 2.61
N ALA A 11 -6.84 2.85 2.70
CA ALA A 11 -6.20 3.18 3.96
C ALA A 11 -6.26 4.69 4.16
N GLN A 12 -6.82 5.11 5.30
CA GLN A 12 -6.87 6.51 5.72
C GLN A 12 -5.65 6.81 6.58
N ALA A 13 -5.01 7.96 6.34
CA ALA A 13 -3.89 8.48 7.13
C ALA A 13 -2.67 7.54 7.22
N ALA A 14 -2.09 7.17 6.07
CA ALA A 14 -0.81 6.45 6.03
C ALA A 14 0.38 7.42 6.17
N CYS A 15 1.43 7.01 6.89
CA CYS A 15 2.76 7.58 6.70
C CYS A 15 3.43 6.84 5.53
N VAL A 16 3.86 7.57 4.50
CA VAL A 16 4.45 6.98 3.29
C VAL A 16 5.91 7.34 3.14
N GLN A 17 6.70 6.38 2.63
CA GLN A 17 8.10 6.57 2.27
C GLN A 17 8.34 6.06 0.85
N LEU A 18 9.17 6.79 0.10
CA LEU A 18 9.66 6.35 -1.20
C LEU A 18 11.07 5.81 -1.07
N LEU A 19 11.30 4.62 -1.61
CA LEU A 19 12.60 3.98 -1.65
C LEU A 19 12.97 3.70 -3.11
N GLU A 20 14.24 3.81 -3.45
CA GLU A 20 14.77 3.41 -4.75
C GLU A 20 15.92 2.42 -4.53
N SER A 21 15.81 1.24 -5.13
CA SER A 21 16.87 0.23 -5.15
C SER A 21 16.90 -0.44 -6.51
N ASP A 22 18.09 -0.57 -7.11
CA ASP A 22 18.31 -1.21 -8.41
C ASP A 22 17.38 -0.70 -9.53
N GLY A 23 17.05 0.60 -9.50
CA GLY A 23 16.17 1.26 -10.47
C GLY A 23 14.68 0.97 -10.28
N VAL A 24 14.31 0.28 -9.20
CA VAL A 24 12.91 0.04 -8.80
C VAL A 24 12.54 1.04 -7.72
N VAL A 25 11.48 1.81 -7.97
CA VAL A 25 10.91 2.73 -6.98
C VAL A 25 9.78 2.02 -6.24
N GLN A 26 9.84 2.06 -4.92
CA GLN A 26 8.88 1.44 -4.01
C GLN A 26 8.20 2.51 -3.16
N LEU A 27 6.90 2.36 -2.95
CA LEU A 27 6.13 3.08 -1.94
C LEU A 27 5.90 2.14 -0.77
N VAL A 28 6.48 2.49 0.37
CA VAL A 28 6.21 1.84 1.64
C VAL A 28 5.19 2.68 2.39
N ALA A 29 4.12 2.03 2.85
CA ALA A 29 3.04 2.66 3.60
C ALA A 29 2.97 2.04 4.99
N PHE A 30 2.95 2.89 6.01
CA PHE A 30 2.68 2.56 7.40
C PHE A 30 1.30 3.09 7.74
N PHE A 31 0.39 2.20 8.09
CA PHE A 31 -1.03 2.53 8.21
C PHE A 31 -1.45 2.71 9.66
N GLU A 32 -2.34 3.67 9.89
CA GLU A 32 -3.05 3.79 11.15
C GLU A 32 -4.36 2.99 11.09
N ASN A 33 -4.53 2.00 11.98
CA ASN A 33 -5.76 1.21 12.12
C ASN A 33 -6.24 0.46 10.86
N PHE A 34 -5.33 0.06 9.96
CA PHE A 34 -5.70 -0.73 8.78
C PHE A 34 -5.90 -2.21 9.12
N SER A 35 -7.02 -2.78 8.66
CA SER A 35 -7.47 -4.12 9.08
C SER A 35 -6.63 -5.28 8.52
N HIS A 36 -5.79 -5.04 7.52
CA HIS A 36 -5.00 -6.09 6.87
C HIS A 36 -3.50 -6.03 7.21
N GLY A 37 -3.07 -5.06 8.02
CA GLY A 37 -1.68 -4.96 8.50
C GLY A 37 -1.27 -3.52 8.84
N GLU A 38 -0.16 -3.36 9.53
CA GLU A 38 0.35 -2.04 9.95
C GLU A 38 1.31 -1.44 8.94
N SER A 39 1.90 -2.25 8.04
CA SER A 39 2.79 -1.77 6.99
C SER A 39 2.77 -2.62 5.73
N MET A 40 2.96 -2.01 4.56
CA MET A 40 3.02 -2.69 3.26
C MET A 40 3.99 -1.99 2.30
N ASN A 41 4.50 -2.73 1.31
CA ASN A 41 5.39 -2.25 0.26
C ASN A 41 4.76 -2.50 -1.12
N PHE A 42 4.82 -1.49 -1.98
CA PHE A 42 4.32 -1.53 -3.34
C PHE A 42 5.38 -1.03 -4.31
N VAL A 43 5.65 -1.79 -5.38
CA VAL A 43 6.44 -1.29 -6.51
C VAL A 43 5.61 -0.28 -7.28
N LEU A 44 6.13 0.94 -7.45
CA LEU A 44 5.49 1.97 -8.25
C LEU A 44 5.68 1.73 -9.74
N LYS A 45 4.60 1.88 -10.48
CA LYS A 45 4.54 1.72 -11.93
C LYS A 45 4.13 3.03 -12.59
N PRO A 46 4.49 3.25 -13.87
CA PRO A 46 4.05 4.43 -14.63
C PRO A 46 2.53 4.59 -14.74
N THR A 47 1.78 3.52 -14.49
CA THR A 47 0.31 3.51 -14.49
C THR A 47 -0.31 4.04 -13.20
N ASP A 48 0.48 4.17 -12.14
CA ASP A 48 0.00 4.62 -10.83
C ASP A 48 -0.13 6.14 -10.83
N GLN A 49 -1.14 6.64 -10.10
CA GLN A 49 -1.54 8.05 -10.18
C GLN A 49 -1.53 8.70 -8.81
N PHE A 50 -0.84 9.84 -8.69
CA PHE A 50 -0.99 10.73 -7.55
C PHE A 50 -2.21 11.63 -7.75
N GLU A 51 -3.12 11.64 -6.78
CA GLU A 51 -4.40 12.35 -6.88
C GLU A 51 -4.70 13.14 -5.59
N SER A 52 -5.43 14.26 -5.76
CA SER A 52 -6.05 14.98 -4.65
C SER A 52 -7.49 14.48 -4.51
N PHE A 53 -7.79 13.79 -3.41
CA PHE A 53 -9.10 13.17 -3.17
C PHE A 53 -10.12 14.14 -2.56
N SER A 54 -9.66 15.25 -1.98
CA SER A 54 -10.52 16.30 -1.44
C SER A 54 -9.96 17.69 -1.76
N LYS A 55 -10.82 18.72 -1.67
CA LYS A 55 -10.37 20.13 -1.72
C LYS A 55 -9.64 20.57 -0.44
N SER A 56 -9.67 19.75 0.61
CA SER A 56 -9.13 20.04 1.94
C SER A 56 -7.74 19.47 2.18
N GLY A 57 -7.04 19.01 1.14
CA GLY A 57 -5.65 18.55 1.24
C GLY A 57 -5.48 17.05 1.51
N ASN A 58 -6.50 16.21 1.26
CA ASN A 58 -6.30 14.77 1.29
C ASN A 58 -5.68 14.34 -0.03
N TYR A 59 -4.42 13.93 0.02
CA TYR A 59 -3.69 13.41 -1.12
C TYR A 59 -3.53 11.90 -1.02
N GLY A 60 -3.18 11.27 -2.14
CA GLY A 60 -2.84 9.86 -2.12
C GLY A 60 -2.36 9.34 -3.46
N VAL A 61 -2.00 8.06 -3.47
CA VAL A 61 -1.57 7.35 -4.66
C VAL A 61 -2.55 6.23 -4.94
N LYS A 62 -3.06 6.19 -6.17
CA LYS A 62 -3.84 5.10 -6.72
C LYS A 62 -2.92 4.13 -7.45
N LEU A 63 -2.75 2.97 -6.86
CA LEU A 63 -1.94 1.87 -7.37
C LEU A 63 -2.86 0.93 -8.15
N SER A 64 -2.63 0.82 -9.45
CA SER A 64 -3.48 0.01 -10.33
C SER A 64 -2.88 -1.38 -10.49
N ASP A 65 -3.64 -2.45 -10.18
CA ASP A 65 -3.12 -3.83 -10.15
C ASP A 65 -1.83 -3.94 -9.31
N ALA A 66 -1.85 -3.38 -8.10
CA ALA A 66 -0.73 -3.41 -7.17
C ALA A 66 -0.45 -4.85 -6.77
N LYS A 67 0.82 -5.26 -6.82
CA LYS A 67 1.25 -6.61 -6.47
C LYS A 67 1.97 -6.58 -5.12
N PHE A 68 1.49 -7.36 -4.16
CA PHE A 68 1.96 -7.26 -2.78
C PHE A 68 1.89 -8.60 -2.04
N VAL A 69 2.45 -8.60 -0.84
CA VAL A 69 2.32 -9.68 0.15
C VAL A 69 1.61 -9.11 1.36
N LEU A 70 0.62 -9.85 1.85
CA LEU A 70 -0.06 -9.49 3.09
C LEU A 70 0.86 -9.72 4.29
N PRO A 71 0.90 -8.80 5.26
CA PRO A 71 1.58 -9.04 6.52
C PRO A 71 1.09 -10.33 7.19
N VAL A 72 2.01 -11.09 7.77
CA VAL A 72 1.69 -12.37 8.42
C VAL A 72 0.96 -12.07 9.73
N GLN A 73 -0.29 -12.56 9.83
CA GLN A 73 -1.04 -12.54 11.07
C GLN A 73 -0.75 -13.85 11.83
N ASP A 74 -0.20 -13.77 13.04
CA ASP A 74 0.04 -14.97 13.85
C ASP A 74 -1.22 -15.42 14.60
N GLU A 75 -1.25 -16.65 15.10
CA GLU A 75 -2.41 -17.22 15.81
C GLU A 75 -2.72 -16.51 17.15
N ALA A 76 -1.81 -15.67 17.67
CA ALA A 76 -2.01 -14.86 18.87
C ALA A 76 -2.49 -13.42 18.55
N GLY A 77 -2.59 -13.06 17.27
CA GLY A 77 -2.95 -11.73 16.79
C GLY A 77 -1.76 -11.02 16.14
N VAL A 78 -1.65 -9.72 16.40
CA VAL A 78 -0.63 -8.84 15.80
C VAL A 78 0.76 -9.24 16.30
N GLY A 79 1.44 -10.14 15.59
CA GLY A 79 2.83 -10.48 15.81
C GLY A 79 3.75 -9.26 15.63
N ALA A 80 4.94 -9.30 16.25
CA ALA A 80 5.94 -8.23 16.25
C ALA A 80 6.40 -7.78 14.85
N ASP A 81 6.10 -8.58 13.82
CA ASP A 81 6.49 -8.36 12.42
C ASP A 81 5.49 -7.46 11.65
N ASN A 82 4.33 -7.12 12.20
CA ASN A 82 3.31 -6.34 11.47
C ASN A 82 3.74 -4.89 11.15
N GLY A 83 4.63 -4.32 11.96
CA GLY A 83 5.23 -3.01 11.73
C GLY A 83 6.48 -3.03 10.83
N PHE A 84 6.91 -4.21 10.37
CA PHE A 84 8.07 -4.35 9.50
C PHE A 84 7.65 -4.71 8.08
N VAL A 85 8.40 -4.16 7.13
CA VAL A 85 8.15 -4.39 5.70
C VAL A 85 9.36 -5.05 5.05
N CYS A 86 9.12 -6.05 4.21
CA CYS A 86 10.17 -6.62 3.38
C CYS A 86 10.42 -5.71 2.17
N LEU A 87 11.68 -5.31 1.96
CA LEU A 87 12.10 -4.48 0.82
C LEU A 87 12.57 -5.32 -0.37
N ASP A 88 12.82 -6.62 -0.17
CA ASP A 88 13.23 -7.52 -1.23
C ASP A 88 12.18 -7.52 -2.35
N GLN A 89 12.67 -7.57 -3.60
CA GLN A 89 11.77 -7.67 -4.74
C GLN A 89 11.00 -8.98 -4.66
N LEU A 90 9.67 -8.89 -4.72
CA LEU A 90 8.81 -10.06 -4.70
C LEU A 90 9.10 -10.93 -5.93
N GLU A 91 9.72 -12.07 -5.72
CA GLU A 91 9.98 -13.04 -6.79
C GLU A 91 8.66 -13.56 -7.38
N TYR A 92 7.65 -13.76 -6.51
CA TYR A 92 6.26 -14.01 -6.89
C TYR A 92 5.30 -13.29 -5.93
N PRO A 93 4.57 -12.26 -6.39
CA PRO A 93 3.55 -11.62 -5.58
C PRO A 93 2.38 -12.57 -5.37
N VAL A 94 1.93 -12.68 -4.12
CA VAL A 94 0.87 -13.61 -3.70
C VAL A 94 -0.50 -13.00 -3.97
N GLU A 95 -0.63 -11.68 -3.84
CA GLU A 95 -1.88 -10.94 -4.00
C GLU A 95 -1.74 -9.83 -5.05
N HIS A 96 -2.87 -9.48 -5.68
CA HIS A 96 -2.97 -8.31 -6.53
C HIS A 96 -4.35 -7.64 -6.45
N ASP A 97 -4.38 -6.31 -6.31
CA ASP A 97 -5.62 -5.53 -6.29
C ASP A 97 -5.38 -4.05 -6.60
N ASP A 98 -6.45 -3.29 -6.84
CA ASP A 98 -6.39 -1.83 -6.91
C ASP A 98 -6.38 -1.23 -5.49
N ILE A 99 -5.33 -0.49 -5.17
CA ILE A 99 -5.14 0.09 -3.83
C ILE A 99 -5.11 1.62 -3.92
N ILE A 100 -5.80 2.27 -2.99
CA ILE A 100 -5.66 3.71 -2.77
C ILE A 100 -5.03 3.92 -1.40
N VAL A 101 -3.81 4.47 -1.40
CA VAL A 101 -3.10 4.88 -0.18
C VAL A 101 -3.28 6.38 -0.03
N THR A 102 -4.03 6.81 0.98
CA THR A 102 -4.17 8.23 1.31
C THR A 102 -3.29 8.60 2.48
N PHE A 103 -2.75 9.82 2.45
CA PHE A 103 -1.88 10.36 3.47
C PHE A 103 -2.13 11.84 3.64
N ASP A 104 -1.95 12.31 4.86
CA ASP A 104 -2.04 13.73 5.17
C ASP A 104 -0.72 14.41 4.81
N VAL A 105 -0.81 15.64 4.34
CA VAL A 105 0.35 16.51 4.14
C VAL A 105 0.39 17.44 5.34
N GLU A 106 1.34 17.23 6.24
CA GLU A 106 1.64 18.19 7.30
C GLU A 106 2.39 19.39 6.70
N ASP A 107 2.01 20.61 7.13
CA ASP A 107 2.63 21.89 6.73
C ASP A 107 4.02 22.10 7.36
#